data_AF-A0A7S1DPV2-F1
#
_entry.id   AF-A0A7S1DPV2-F1
#
_cell.length_a   1.000
_cell.length_b   1.000
_cell.length_c   1.000
_cell.angle_alpha   90.00
_cell.angle_beta   90.00
_cell.angle_gamma   90.00
#
_symmetry.space_group_name_H-M   'P 1'
#
loop_
_entity.id
_entity.type
_entity.pdbx_description
1 polymer ?
#
loop_
_entity_poly.entity_id
_entity_poly.type
_entity_poly.pdbx_seq_one_letter_code
_entity_poly.pdbx_strand_id
1 'polypeptide(L)'
;ARHYGWALARMFEGAPGARYGVVLEEDLTVAPDVLTYFRDMAPVMDADETLYCVSAFNDNGLSHLAEDKTLAYRTEWFVGLGWLVSRRLFLQEWLPEWPETHWDHWLRQDAVRKGRECAFPEVSRDFHIGERGINMDPEHYKRYNSKVRLNDDPSARISSPLSLASGAYEASLRRLLLRGRVVRSLE
;
A
#
# COMPACT_ATOMS: atom_id res chain seq x y z
N ALA A 1 17.36 -5.35 5.60
CA ALA A 1 17.44 -4.55 4.36
C ALA A 1 18.23 -5.24 3.25
N ARG A 2 19.42 -5.81 3.52
CA ARG A 2 20.22 -6.52 2.50
C ARG A 2 19.45 -7.60 1.71
N HIS A 3 18.69 -8.45 2.40
CA HIS A 3 17.87 -9.47 1.76
C HIS A 3 16.86 -8.87 0.77
N TYR A 4 16.13 -7.85 1.20
CA TYR A 4 15.18 -7.11 0.36
C TYR A 4 15.82 -6.53 -0.90
N GLY A 5 16.94 -5.80 -0.76
CA GLY A 5 17.63 -5.21 -1.91
C GLY A 5 18.09 -6.27 -2.92
N TRP A 6 18.64 -7.38 -2.44
CA TRP A 6 19.05 -8.50 -3.30
C TRP A 6 17.85 -9.19 -3.97
N ALA A 7 16.78 -9.46 -3.23
CA ALA A 7 15.60 -10.15 -3.75
C ALA A 7 14.87 -9.33 -4.83
N LEU A 8 14.71 -8.03 -4.59
CA LEU A 8 14.11 -7.11 -5.56
C LEU A 8 14.96 -6.99 -6.84
N ALA A 9 16.29 -6.91 -6.70
CA ALA A 9 17.19 -6.93 -7.86
C ALA A 9 17.02 -8.22 -8.67
N ARG A 10 17.00 -9.38 -8.00
CA ARG A 10 16.83 -10.69 -8.65
C ARG A 10 15.48 -10.86 -9.33
N MET A 11 14.40 -10.40 -8.70
CA MET A 11 13.06 -10.39 -9.28
C MET A 11 13.06 -9.63 -10.61
N PHE A 12 13.69 -8.46 -10.64
CA PHE A 12 13.75 -7.58 -11.80
C PHE A 12 14.78 -7.98 -12.85
N GLU A 13 15.84 -8.70 -12.49
CA GLU A 13 16.74 -9.39 -13.43
C GLU A 13 16.03 -10.56 -14.12
N GLY A 14 15.27 -11.35 -13.35
CA GLY A 14 14.54 -12.52 -13.85
C GLY A 14 13.34 -12.19 -14.74
N ALA A 15 12.83 -10.96 -14.68
CA ALA A 15 11.72 -10.49 -15.50
C ALA A 15 12.03 -9.11 -16.14
N PRO A 16 12.90 -9.04 -17.18
CA PRO A 16 13.35 -7.78 -17.75
C PRO A 16 12.23 -6.89 -18.33
N GLY A 17 11.13 -7.49 -18.78
CA GLY A 17 9.96 -6.79 -19.32
C GLY A 17 8.94 -6.36 -18.26
N ALA A 18 9.09 -6.77 -16.99
CA ALA A 18 8.16 -6.41 -15.93
C ALA A 18 8.35 -4.95 -15.51
N ARG A 19 7.30 -4.14 -15.61
CA ARG A 19 7.30 -2.75 -15.11
C ARG A 19 7.11 -2.66 -13.60
N TYR A 20 6.45 -3.67 -13.03
CA TYR A 20 6.11 -3.75 -11.61
C TYR A 20 6.39 -5.15 -11.07
N GLY A 21 6.62 -5.25 -9.77
CA GLY A 21 6.69 -6.51 -9.02
C GLY A 21 5.76 -6.45 -7.80
N VAL A 22 5.29 -7.60 -7.34
CA VAL A 22 4.49 -7.71 -6.10
C VAL A 22 5.37 -8.29 -5.01
N VAL A 23 5.41 -7.63 -3.86
CA VAL A 23 6.22 -8.01 -2.70
C VAL A 23 5.29 -8.45 -1.58
N LEU A 24 5.43 -9.69 -1.13
CA LEU A 24 4.67 -10.29 -0.03
C LEU A 24 5.66 -10.85 1.00
N GLU A 25 5.45 -10.56 2.28
CA GLU A 25 6.18 -11.18 3.38
C GLU A 25 5.61 -12.55 3.72
N GLU A 26 6.38 -13.40 4.40
CA GLU A 26 6.02 -14.79 4.69
C GLU A 26 4.91 -14.94 5.74
N ASP A 27 4.70 -13.91 6.55
CA ASP A 27 3.72 -13.83 7.64
C ASP A 27 2.47 -13.03 7.24
N LEU A 28 2.16 -13.00 5.94
CA LEU A 28 0.93 -12.44 5.39
C LEU A 28 -0.02 -13.54 4.92
N THR A 29 -1.27 -13.47 5.37
CA THR A 29 -2.39 -14.10 4.68
C THR A 29 -2.96 -13.10 3.68
N VAL A 30 -3.20 -13.54 2.45
CA VAL A 30 -3.70 -12.66 1.38
C VAL A 30 -5.18 -12.90 1.05
N ALA A 31 -5.86 -11.83 0.65
CA ALA A 31 -7.23 -11.88 0.17
C ALA A 31 -7.32 -12.61 -1.19
N PRO A 32 -8.47 -13.21 -1.50
CA PRO A 32 -8.65 -13.96 -2.75
C PRO A 32 -8.56 -13.08 -4.01
N ASP A 33 -8.75 -11.76 -3.89
CA ASP A 33 -8.65 -10.81 -4.99
C ASP A 33 -7.29 -10.08 -5.08
N VAL A 34 -6.31 -10.37 -4.21
CA VAL A 34 -5.08 -9.56 -4.07
C VAL A 34 -4.32 -9.33 -5.39
N LEU A 35 -4.18 -10.37 -6.22
CA LEU A 35 -3.48 -10.24 -7.50
C LEU A 35 -4.31 -9.47 -8.54
N THR A 36 -5.63 -9.60 -8.46
CA THR A 36 -6.54 -8.82 -9.31
C THR A 36 -6.52 -7.35 -8.90
N TYR A 37 -6.51 -7.06 -7.60
CA TYR A 37 -6.34 -5.71 -7.07
C TYR A 37 -5.06 -5.07 -7.60
N PHE A 38 -3.90 -5.74 -7.49
CA PHE A 38 -2.65 -5.18 -8.02
C PHE A 38 -2.66 -4.99 -9.54
N ARG A 39 -3.22 -5.94 -10.29
CA ARG A 39 -3.37 -5.82 -11.74
C ARG A 39 -4.18 -4.58 -12.12
N ASP A 40 -5.30 -4.35 -11.43
CA ASP A 40 -6.22 -3.25 -11.75
C ASP A 40 -5.68 -1.89 -11.28
N MET A 41 -4.80 -1.88 -10.27
CA MET A 41 -4.14 -0.67 -9.75
C MET A 41 -2.84 -0.30 -10.49
N ALA A 42 -2.16 -1.25 -11.14
CA ALA A 42 -0.92 -0.96 -11.87
C ALA A 42 -1.08 0.14 -12.96
N PRO A 43 -2.17 0.21 -13.75
CA PRO A 43 -2.40 1.30 -14.69
C PRO A 43 -2.52 2.69 -14.03
N VAL A 44 -2.88 2.76 -12.75
CA VAL A 44 -2.93 4.04 -12.02
C VAL A 44 -1.51 4.57 -11.80
N MET A 45 -0.56 3.70 -11.46
CA MET A 45 0.86 4.07 -11.34
C MET A 45 1.47 4.45 -12.70
N ASP A 46 0.98 3.87 -13.80
CA ASP A 46 1.40 4.29 -15.15
C ASP A 46 0.89 5.69 -15.51
N ALA A 47 -0.33 6.02 -15.07
CA ALA A 47 -0.99 7.28 -15.39
C ALA A 47 -0.52 8.44 -14.51
N ASP A 48 0.06 8.16 -13.34
CA ASP A 48 0.40 9.17 -12.35
C ASP A 48 1.76 8.89 -11.69
N GLU A 49 2.79 9.63 -12.13
CA GLU A 49 4.15 9.55 -11.58
C GLU A 49 4.26 10.03 -10.13
N THR A 50 3.22 10.68 -9.58
CA THR A 50 3.16 11.06 -8.16
C THR A 50 2.81 9.87 -7.26
N LEU A 51 2.43 8.71 -7.82
CA LEU A 51 2.31 7.46 -7.06
C LEU A 51 3.66 6.76 -6.90
N TYR A 52 3.99 6.52 -5.63
CA TYR A 52 5.18 5.84 -5.15
C TYR A 52 4.99 4.32 -5.09
N CYS A 53 3.82 3.88 -4.62
CA CYS A 53 3.49 2.47 -4.46
C CYS A 53 1.97 2.22 -4.44
N VAL A 54 1.58 0.95 -4.55
CA VAL A 54 0.23 0.49 -4.21
C VAL A 54 0.40 -0.55 -3.11
N SER A 55 -0.17 -0.31 -1.92
CA SER A 55 -0.21 -1.29 -0.83
C SER A 55 -1.56 -2.03 -0.84
N ALA A 56 -1.55 -3.27 -0.36
CA ALA A 56 -2.71 -4.07 -0.06
C ALA A 56 -3.26 -3.78 1.34
N PHE A 57 -2.49 -3.11 2.20
CA PHE A 57 -2.81 -2.93 3.60
C PHE A 57 -3.35 -1.54 3.92
N ASN A 58 -4.27 -1.46 4.86
CA ASN A 58 -4.73 -0.22 5.47
C ASN A 58 -4.39 -0.22 6.97
N ASP A 59 -3.47 0.66 7.38
CA ASP A 59 -3.05 0.82 8.79
C ASP A 59 -4.24 1.11 9.73
N ASN A 60 -5.29 1.76 9.21
CA ASN A 60 -6.50 2.09 9.95
C ASN A 60 -7.71 1.23 9.52
N GLY A 61 -7.47 0.13 8.80
CA GLY A 61 -8.48 -0.76 8.25
C GLY A 61 -9.16 -1.66 9.28
N LEU A 62 -9.52 -1.11 10.43
CA LEU A 62 -10.09 -1.87 11.55
C LEU A 62 -11.46 -2.44 11.17
N SER A 63 -11.77 -3.62 11.68
CA SER A 63 -13.00 -4.37 11.38
C SER A 63 -14.31 -3.68 11.73
N HIS A 64 -14.28 -2.56 12.46
CA HIS A 64 -15.46 -1.74 12.76
C HIS A 64 -15.46 -0.38 12.05
N LEU A 65 -14.44 -0.10 11.24
CA LEU A 65 -14.27 1.17 10.51
C LEU A 65 -14.21 0.97 8.98
N ALA A 66 -13.59 -0.12 8.52
CA ALA A 66 -13.44 -0.41 7.09
C ALA A 66 -14.60 -1.28 6.60
N GLU A 67 -15.39 -0.80 5.64
CA GLU A 67 -16.57 -1.52 5.16
C GLU A 67 -16.60 -1.67 3.64
N ASP A 68 -16.23 -0.63 2.90
CA ASP A 68 -16.38 -0.62 1.46
C ASP A 68 -15.19 -1.29 0.76
N LYS A 69 -15.42 -2.48 0.22
CA LYS A 69 -14.41 -3.25 -0.51
C LYS A 69 -14.03 -2.62 -1.86
N THR A 70 -14.76 -1.61 -2.31
CA THR A 70 -14.59 -0.97 -3.63
C THR A 70 -13.90 0.39 -3.56
N LEU A 71 -13.58 0.87 -2.35
CA LEU A 71 -12.87 2.12 -2.13
C LEU A 71 -11.37 1.90 -1.92
N ALA A 72 -10.62 2.89 -2.37
CA ALA A 72 -9.19 3.04 -2.16
C ALA A 72 -8.86 4.52 -2.01
N TYR A 73 -7.71 4.79 -1.40
CA TYR A 73 -7.28 6.10 -0.96
C TYR A 73 -5.81 6.32 -1.33
N ARG A 74 -5.37 7.58 -1.21
CA ARG A 74 -3.96 7.97 -1.26
C ARG A 74 -3.46 8.36 0.13
N THR A 75 -2.19 8.08 0.40
CA THR A 75 -1.50 8.46 1.63
C THR A 75 -0.06 8.89 1.35
N GLU A 76 0.42 9.87 2.10
CA GLU A 76 1.83 10.25 2.12
C GLU A 76 2.72 9.25 2.87
N TRP A 77 2.13 8.21 3.47
CA TRP A 77 2.84 7.18 4.21
C TRP A 77 3.16 5.95 3.32
N PHE A 78 4.41 5.50 3.31
CA PHE A 78 4.72 4.19 2.75
C PHE A 78 4.27 3.10 3.74
N VAL A 79 3.10 2.52 3.44
CA VAL A 79 2.45 1.50 4.27
C VAL A 79 3.26 0.19 4.28
N GLY A 80 3.81 -0.22 3.13
CA GLY A 80 4.46 -1.53 3.00
C GLY A 80 3.41 -2.62 2.87
N LEU A 81 3.59 -3.74 3.59
CA LEU A 81 2.69 -4.90 3.74
C LEU A 81 1.86 -5.21 2.48
N GLY A 82 2.36 -6.18 1.72
CA GLY A 82 1.80 -6.55 0.43
C GLY A 82 1.75 -5.38 -0.53
N TRP A 83 2.76 -5.19 -1.38
CA TRP A 83 2.82 -3.96 -2.17
C TRP A 83 3.39 -4.14 -3.57
N LEU A 84 2.96 -3.26 -4.46
CA LEU A 84 3.42 -3.14 -5.82
C LEU A 84 4.64 -2.20 -5.88
N VAL A 85 5.77 -2.73 -6.30
CA VAL A 85 7.02 -1.98 -6.51
C VAL A 85 7.21 -1.64 -7.99
N SER A 86 7.55 -0.38 -8.27
CA SER A 86 7.94 0.05 -9.62
C SER A 86 9.39 -0.33 -9.92
N ARG A 87 9.61 -0.99 -11.07
CA ARG A 87 10.95 -1.30 -11.59
C ARG A 87 11.79 -0.03 -11.75
N ARG A 88 11.18 1.03 -12.29
CA ARG A 88 11.84 2.31 -12.55
C ARG A 88 12.35 2.91 -11.25
N LEU A 89 11.47 3.03 -10.25
CA LEU A 89 11.83 3.57 -8.94
C LEU A 89 12.92 2.73 -8.28
N PHE A 90 12.73 1.41 -8.23
CA PHE A 90 13.70 0.53 -7.60
C PHE A 90 15.09 0.61 -8.25
N LEU A 91 15.20 0.41 -9.57
CA LEU A 91 16.51 0.34 -10.21
C LEU A 91 17.20 1.70 -10.36
N GLN A 92 16.44 2.76 -10.63
CA GLN A 92 17.03 4.06 -10.95
C GLN A 92 17.18 4.98 -9.73
N GLU A 93 16.32 4.82 -8.72
CA GLU A 93 16.32 5.68 -7.54
C GLU A 93 16.73 4.95 -6.27
N TRP A 94 16.24 3.73 -6.02
CA TRP A 94 16.43 3.11 -4.70
C TRP A 94 17.67 2.24 -4.59
N LEU A 95 17.94 1.40 -5.58
CA LEU A 95 19.04 0.44 -5.57
C LEU A 95 20.43 1.09 -5.41
N PRO A 96 20.73 2.24 -6.06
CA PRO A 96 22.03 2.90 -5.90
C PRO A 96 22.32 3.38 -4.47
N GLU A 97 21.27 3.72 -3.71
CA GLU A 97 21.34 4.31 -2.37
C GLU A 97 20.71 3.38 -1.31
N TRP A 98 20.60 2.08 -1.61
CA TRP A 98 19.84 1.15 -0.78
C TRP A 98 20.44 1.05 0.63
N PRO A 99 19.62 1.17 1.69
CA PRO A 99 20.12 1.27 3.05
C PRO A 99 20.60 -0.07 3.61
N GLU A 100 21.51 -0.02 4.58
CA GLU A 100 22.01 -1.21 5.27
C GLU A 100 20.97 -1.85 6.21
N THR A 101 20.09 -1.03 6.80
CA THR A 101 19.07 -1.42 7.79
C THR A 101 17.76 -0.67 7.55
N HIS A 102 16.67 -1.08 8.23
CA HIS A 102 15.36 -0.38 8.25
C HIS A 102 14.90 0.18 6.89
N TRP A 103 14.86 -0.70 5.88
CA TRP A 103 14.58 -0.32 4.49
C TRP A 103 13.24 0.39 4.31
N ASP A 104 12.23 -0.04 5.06
CA ASP A 104 10.88 0.52 5.06
C ASP A 104 10.86 1.93 5.66
N HIS A 105 11.57 2.16 6.77
CA HIS A 105 11.74 3.50 7.34
C HIS A 105 12.47 4.44 6.39
N TRP A 106 13.50 3.93 5.71
CA TRP A 106 14.23 4.69 4.71
C TRP A 106 13.33 5.08 3.52
N LEU A 107 12.49 4.18 3.00
CA LEU A 107 11.51 4.51 1.95
C LEU A 107 10.48 5.56 2.39
N ARG A 108 10.19 5.68 3.69
CA ARG A 108 9.29 6.70 4.24
C ARG A 108 9.89 8.10 4.30
N GLN A 109 11.23 8.24 4.27
CA GLN A 109 11.89 9.53 4.40
C GLN A 109 11.55 10.46 3.23
N ASP A 110 11.32 11.74 3.50
CA ASP A 110 10.95 12.72 2.48
C ASP A 110 12.00 12.85 1.36
N ALA A 111 13.29 12.70 1.69
CA ALA A 111 14.37 12.71 0.71
C ALA A 111 14.28 11.56 -0.32
N VAL A 112 13.68 10.43 0.08
CA VAL A 112 13.53 9.22 -0.75
C VAL A 112 12.17 9.21 -1.43
N ARG A 113 11.10 9.47 -0.68
CA ARG A 113 9.72 9.51 -1.16
C ARG A 113 9.45 10.69 -2.08
N LYS A 114 10.14 11.83 -1.89
CA LYS A 114 10.10 13.02 -2.76
C LYS A 114 8.67 13.55 -3.00
N GLY A 115 7.86 13.61 -1.94
CA GLY A 115 6.48 14.11 -2.00
C GLY A 115 5.49 13.20 -2.73
N ARG A 116 5.89 11.99 -3.12
CA ARG A 116 5.00 10.98 -3.74
C ARG A 116 4.15 10.28 -2.67
N GLU A 117 3.05 9.68 -3.10
CA GLU A 117 2.07 9.03 -2.24
C GLU A 117 1.88 7.56 -2.62
N CYS A 118 1.34 6.75 -1.71
CA CYS A 118 0.92 5.40 -2.02
C CYS A 118 -0.60 5.30 -2.09
N ALA A 119 -1.10 4.43 -2.97
CA ALA A 119 -2.49 4.03 -2.96
C ALA A 119 -2.71 2.81 -2.04
N PHE A 120 -3.86 2.72 -1.38
CA PHE A 120 -4.21 1.60 -0.50
C PHE A 120 -5.75 1.42 -0.46
N PRO A 121 -6.26 0.20 -0.22
CA PRO A 121 -7.71 -0.04 -0.20
C PRO A 121 -8.32 0.37 1.14
N GLU A 122 -9.64 0.58 1.20
CA GLU A 122 -10.32 0.75 2.48
C GLU A 122 -10.28 -0.54 3.32
N VAL A 123 -10.68 -1.66 2.70
CA VAL A 123 -10.59 -3.00 3.28
C VAL A 123 -9.30 -3.65 2.81
N SER A 124 -8.42 -4.08 3.73
CA SER A 124 -7.12 -4.66 3.38
C SER A 124 -7.24 -5.92 2.51
N ARG A 125 -6.27 -6.11 1.62
CA ARG A 125 -6.10 -7.30 0.76
C ARG A 125 -5.03 -8.26 1.26
N ASP A 126 -4.48 -7.97 2.42
CA ASP A 126 -3.62 -8.84 3.19
C ASP A 126 -3.85 -8.62 4.69
N PHE A 127 -3.37 -9.58 5.47
CA PHE A 127 -3.50 -9.62 6.92
C PHE A 127 -2.24 -10.22 7.53
N HIS A 128 -1.62 -9.49 8.44
CA HIS A 128 -0.42 -9.92 9.14
C HIS A 128 -0.79 -10.97 10.20
N ILE A 129 -0.26 -12.18 10.07
CA ILE A 129 -0.48 -13.30 11.01
C ILE A 129 0.69 -13.49 11.99
N GLY A 130 1.81 -12.80 11.80
CA GLY A 130 2.98 -12.89 12.68
C GLY A 130 2.71 -12.27 14.06
N GLU A 131 2.28 -13.09 15.03
CA GLU A 131 2.12 -12.63 16.43
C GLU A 131 3.45 -12.37 17.14
N ARG A 132 4.55 -12.90 16.59
CA ARG A 132 5.92 -12.73 17.08
C ARG A 132 6.86 -12.52 15.91
N GLY A 133 7.77 -11.58 16.03
CA GLY A 133 8.75 -11.27 14.99
C GLY A 133 9.91 -10.42 15.53
N ILE A 134 10.74 -9.90 14.63
CA ILE A 134 11.92 -9.09 15.01
C ILE A 134 11.52 -7.87 15.84
N ASN A 135 10.41 -7.21 15.47
CA ASN A 135 9.88 -6.02 16.14
C ASN A 135 8.42 -6.19 16.59
N MET A 136 7.91 -7.43 16.66
CA MET A 136 6.52 -7.71 16.97
C MET A 136 6.43 -8.56 18.23
N ASP A 137 5.67 -8.07 19.21
CA ASP A 137 5.30 -8.81 20.42
C ASP A 137 3.77 -9.04 20.47
N PRO A 138 3.30 -10.04 21.24
CA PRO A 138 1.89 -10.40 21.27
C PRO A 138 0.94 -9.30 21.79
N GLU A 139 1.41 -8.42 22.67
CA GLU A 139 0.58 -7.33 23.20
C GLU A 139 0.35 -6.27 22.11
N HIS A 140 1.41 -5.88 21.41
CA HIS A 140 1.32 -4.98 20.26
C HIS A 140 0.40 -5.57 19.18
N TYR A 141 0.63 -6.83 18.81
CA TYR A 141 -0.15 -7.53 17.78
C TYR A 141 -1.65 -7.53 18.12
N LYS A 142 -1.99 -7.90 19.36
CA LYS A 142 -3.39 -7.94 19.82
C LYS A 142 -4.04 -6.56 19.83
N ARG A 143 -3.26 -5.51 20.09
CA ARG A 143 -3.77 -4.14 20.17
C ARG A 143 -4.06 -3.55 18.80
N TYR A 144 -3.16 -3.75 17.83
CA TYR A 144 -3.16 -3.03 16.56
C TYR A 144 -3.42 -3.91 15.32
N ASN A 145 -2.79 -5.08 15.22
CA ASN A 145 -2.80 -5.88 13.98
C ASN A 145 -3.99 -6.85 13.91
N SER A 146 -4.36 -7.48 15.03
CA SER A 146 -5.34 -8.58 15.06
C SER A 146 -6.78 -8.18 14.67
N LYS A 147 -7.04 -6.87 14.53
CA LYS A 147 -8.38 -6.31 14.28
C LYS A 147 -8.54 -5.74 12.87
N VAL A 148 -7.52 -5.84 12.03
CA VAL A 148 -7.60 -5.39 10.63
C VAL A 148 -8.58 -6.27 9.87
N ARG A 149 -9.41 -5.65 9.03
CA ARG A 149 -10.36 -6.36 8.18
C ARG A 149 -9.67 -6.84 6.91
N LEU A 150 -9.70 -8.15 6.69
CA LEU A 150 -9.29 -8.78 5.44
C LEU A 150 -10.49 -8.90 4.50
N ASN A 151 -10.31 -8.58 3.22
CA ASN A 151 -11.32 -8.85 2.20
C ASN A 151 -11.50 -10.36 1.99
N ASP A 152 -12.75 -10.82 1.99
CA ASP A 152 -13.17 -12.21 1.75
C ASP A 152 -13.91 -12.39 0.41
N ASP A 153 -14.13 -11.32 -0.35
CA ASP A 153 -14.86 -11.36 -1.62
C ASP A 153 -13.90 -11.41 -2.83
N PRO A 154 -13.85 -12.54 -3.58
CA PRO A 154 -12.98 -12.67 -4.77
C PRO A 154 -13.40 -11.76 -5.94
N SER A 155 -14.64 -11.28 -5.94
CA SER A 155 -15.21 -10.46 -7.00
C SER A 155 -15.02 -8.95 -6.76
N ALA A 156 -14.55 -8.55 -5.58
CA ALA A 156 -14.36 -7.15 -5.22
C ALA A 156 -13.41 -6.45 -6.20
N ARG A 157 -13.79 -5.25 -6.63
CA ARG A 157 -12.98 -4.38 -7.51
C ARG A 157 -13.07 -2.96 -7.01
N ILE A 158 -11.97 -2.22 -7.10
CA ILE A 158 -12.01 -0.77 -6.88
C ILE A 158 -12.87 -0.16 -7.99
N SER A 159 -13.92 0.60 -7.61
CA SER A 159 -14.93 1.05 -8.60
C SER A 159 -14.36 1.99 -9.66
N SER A 160 -13.33 2.77 -9.32
CA SER A 160 -12.71 3.74 -10.23
C SER A 160 -11.22 3.93 -9.93
N PRO A 161 -10.34 2.97 -10.27
CA PRO A 161 -8.91 3.06 -9.93
C PRO A 161 -8.26 4.35 -10.42
N LEU A 162 -8.58 4.79 -11.65
CA LEU A 162 -8.04 6.01 -12.24
C LEU A 162 -8.48 7.31 -11.52
N SER A 163 -9.52 7.27 -10.67
CA SER A 163 -9.85 8.44 -9.83
C SER A 163 -8.82 8.70 -8.74
N LEU A 164 -7.89 7.77 -8.51
CA LEU A 164 -6.75 7.94 -7.61
C LEU A 164 -5.59 8.70 -8.26
N ALA A 165 -5.63 9.02 -9.56
CA ALA A 165 -4.65 9.95 -10.14
C ALA A 165 -4.80 11.33 -9.48
N SER A 166 -3.68 11.98 -9.13
CA SER A 166 -3.64 13.16 -8.25
C SER A 166 -4.71 14.22 -8.55
N GLY A 167 -4.81 14.70 -9.79
CA GLY A 167 -5.81 15.71 -10.15
C GLY A 167 -7.27 15.24 -9.99
N ALA A 168 -7.55 13.97 -10.32
CA ALA A 168 -8.88 13.38 -10.17
C ALA A 168 -9.22 13.12 -8.69
N TYR A 169 -8.21 12.76 -7.89
CA TYR A 169 -8.34 12.51 -6.46
C TYR A 169 -8.65 13.80 -5.71
N GLU A 170 -7.91 14.88 -5.98
CA GLU A 170 -8.17 16.22 -5.41
C GLU A 170 -9.57 16.73 -5.73
N ALA A 171 -10.02 16.57 -6.98
CA ALA A 171 -11.38 16.94 -7.37
C ALA A 171 -12.43 16.12 -6.61
N SER A 172 -12.15 14.84 -6.35
CA SER A 172 -13.04 13.94 -5.59
C SER A 172 -13.10 14.31 -4.12
N LEU A 173 -11.95 14.57 -3.48
CA LEU A 173 -11.87 15.04 -2.09
C LEU A 173 -12.63 16.36 -1.91
N ARG A 174 -12.43 17.33 -2.79
CA ARG A 174 -13.17 18.61 -2.74
C ARG A 174 -14.68 18.42 -2.80
N ARG A 175 -15.16 17.51 -3.67
CA ARG A 175 -16.60 17.18 -3.73
C ARG A 175 -17.10 16.52 -2.45
N LEU A 176 -16.31 15.64 -1.83
CA LEU A 176 -16.65 15.02 -0.55
C LEU A 176 -16.74 16.06 0.56
N LEU A 177 -15.78 16.98 0.65
CA LEU A 177 -15.77 18.06 1.63
C LEU A 177 -16.99 18.98 1.49
N LEU A 178 -17.36 19.35 0.26
CA LEU A 178 -18.53 20.20 0.00
C LEU A 178 -19.87 19.50 0.33
N ARG A 179 -19.92 18.17 0.28
CA ARG A 179 -21.10 17.37 0.65
C ARG A 179 -21.12 16.99 2.13
N GLY A 180 -19.97 17.10 2.80
CA GLY A 180 -19.81 16.77 4.21
C GLY A 180 -20.72 17.64 5.08
N ARG A 181 -21.35 17.02 6.06
CA ARG A 181 -22.09 17.74 7.09
C ARG A 181 -21.14 18.10 8.21
N VAL A 182 -20.99 19.39 8.50
CA VAL A 182 -20.27 19.85 9.69
C VAL A 182 -20.99 19.34 10.93
N VAL A 183 -20.27 18.59 11.76
CA VAL A 183 -20.73 18.13 13.07
C VAL A 183 -20.07 18.99 14.15
N ARG A 184 -20.70 19.07 15.34
CA ARG A 184 -20.09 19.79 16.46
C ARG A 184 -18.78 19.09 16.84
N SER A 185 -17.77 19.89 17.17
CA SER A 185 -16.57 19.37 17.82
C SER A 185 -16.99 18.63 19.09
N LEU A 186 -16.32 17.52 19.38
CA LEU A 186 -16.40 16.89 20.68
C LEU A 186 -15.74 17.88 21.65
N GLU A 187 -16.56 18.58 22.44
CA GLU A 187 -16.11 19.28 23.66
C GLU A 187 -15.85 18.26 24.77
#